data_AF-A0A4V3I1R2-F1
#
_entry.id   AF-A0A4V3I1R2-F1
#
_cell.length_a   1.000
_cell.length_b   1.000
_cell.length_c   1.000
_cell.angle_alpha   90.00
_cell.angle_beta   90.00
_cell.angle_gamma   90.00
#
_symmetry.space_group_name_H-M   'P 1'
#
loop_
_entity.id
_entity.type
_entity.pdbx_description
1 polymer ?
#
loop_
_entity_poly.entity_id
_entity_poly.type
_entity_poly.pdbx_seq_one_letter_code
_entity_poly.pdbx_strand_id
1 'polypeptide(L)'
;MVIIVSIYVVIWVYSSKPVMNQTTKRQYNALITGLSIALGIAVASSLNHMIAELRWWILSRRYRSMAKVERILEADNLKHTIMLACRSKRWSIHLAALGWFVPTIGSQVGLAAIGLCYSTDTADKRALLVPGNVTIPNMATIETERVVKSNSKTLGAQQYTANSYGTMSLAYDTEGLDQVPPARAIYVPSDPLMFCSADLCKYVFHETSTSSITDKNANPVTVATDRSVNSTAACAAWPVTQGGNGTSSTITVGLANGGGGGGSSYNVSIPVRGGTEQTTFMTDATFTCGPGCSIVSAFEASEAAPWYYTCNVTVGAVANATRPEHDVGADLADLAAAGIALQGYAASSLVNDTSFQYQTYPAESVFGTPMNGSAADLQAMLARFAIGVVAIAAESNSDVTVEGTMPMKGTKLNVSHWGIIHVILILTASLQLLLGVAAALVANRVVVPEGGAVEVAQVMRTMAIRDRMTNGAAGEKEASSVVPQGKSLWIYRDTLVSKEEGIYDLHMEEQRFQPKSQSGMMEMDQQGSRSGETTPTQ
;
A
#
# COMPACT_ATOMS: atom_id res chain seq x y z
N MET A 1 -11.57 -25.28 -0.97
CA MET A 1 -12.35 -24.04 -0.71
C MET A 1 -11.93 -23.34 0.57
N VAL A 2 -12.04 -23.96 1.75
CA VAL A 2 -11.67 -23.31 3.04
C VAL A 2 -10.28 -22.68 3.02
N ILE A 3 -9.25 -23.42 2.58
CA ILE A 3 -7.87 -22.91 2.54
C ILE A 3 -7.72 -21.70 1.59
N ILE A 4 -8.38 -21.72 0.42
CA ILE A 4 -8.36 -20.61 -0.54
C ILE A 4 -8.98 -19.34 0.08
N VAL A 5 -10.12 -19.49 0.76
CA VAL A 5 -10.77 -18.38 1.46
C VAL A 5 -9.88 -17.86 2.58
N SER A 6 -9.24 -18.74 3.36
CA SER A 6 -8.30 -18.34 4.41
C SER A 6 -7.11 -17.54 3.87
N ILE A 7 -6.52 -17.96 2.75
CA ILE A 7 -5.42 -17.21 2.10
C ILE A 7 -5.91 -15.82 1.70
N TYR A 8 -7.07 -15.73 1.06
CA TYR A 8 -7.64 -14.46 0.63
C TYR A 8 -7.88 -13.52 1.82
N VAL A 9 -8.50 -14.02 2.89
CA VAL A 9 -8.77 -13.25 4.11
C VAL A 9 -7.47 -12.78 4.76
N VAL A 10 -6.43 -13.62 4.85
CA VAL A 10 -5.15 -13.21 5.43
C VAL A 10 -4.51 -12.08 4.61
N ILE A 11 -4.45 -12.19 3.28
CA ILE A 11 -3.88 -11.13 2.42
C ILE A 11 -4.70 -9.84 2.57
N TRP A 12 -6.02 -9.93 2.60
CA TRP A 12 -6.91 -8.78 2.75
C TRP A 12 -6.78 -8.08 4.12
N VAL A 13 -6.83 -8.85 5.22
CA VAL A 13 -6.71 -8.29 6.58
C VAL A 13 -5.36 -7.60 6.77
N TYR A 14 -4.27 -8.22 6.32
CA TYR A 14 -2.94 -7.64 6.51
C TYR A 14 -2.62 -6.51 5.52
N SER A 15 -3.21 -6.49 4.32
CA SER A 15 -3.07 -5.35 3.40
C SER A 15 -3.85 -4.11 3.86
N SER A 16 -4.93 -4.29 4.63
CA SER A 16 -5.67 -3.16 5.23
C SER A 16 -4.94 -2.48 6.39
N LYS A 17 -3.89 -3.10 6.96
CA LYS A 17 -3.10 -2.52 8.05
C LYS A 17 -2.11 -1.49 7.49
N PRO A 18 -2.19 -0.21 7.89
CA PRO A 18 -1.32 0.83 7.35
C PRO A 18 0.16 0.65 7.75
N VAL A 19 0.39 0.07 8.92
CA VAL A 19 1.73 -0.21 9.46
C VAL A 19 1.70 -1.51 10.28
N MET A 20 2.70 -2.35 10.08
CA MET A 20 2.92 -3.60 10.80
C MET A 20 4.24 -3.56 11.57
N ASN A 21 4.21 -4.03 12.81
CA ASN A 21 5.42 -4.29 13.59
C ASN A 21 6.08 -5.62 13.17
N GLN A 22 7.29 -5.88 13.68
CA GLN A 22 8.04 -7.11 13.36
C GLN A 22 7.29 -8.39 13.73
N THR A 23 6.57 -8.40 14.86
CA THR A 23 5.79 -9.55 15.30
C THR A 23 4.63 -9.86 14.34
N THR A 24 3.89 -8.83 13.92
CA THR A 24 2.78 -8.92 12.98
C THR A 24 3.28 -9.36 11.60
N LYS A 25 4.44 -8.84 11.16
CA LYS A 25 5.11 -9.31 9.94
C LYS A 25 5.46 -10.79 10.00
N ARG A 26 6.03 -11.26 11.13
CA ARG A 26 6.34 -12.68 11.33
C ARG A 26 5.09 -13.55 11.33
N GLN A 27 4.01 -13.09 11.97
CA GLN A 27 2.71 -13.78 11.97
C GLN A 27 2.13 -13.88 10.55
N TYR A 28 2.14 -12.79 9.78
CA TYR A 28 1.71 -12.79 8.38
C TYR A 28 2.49 -13.81 7.56
N ASN A 29 3.83 -13.75 7.61
CA ASN A 29 4.70 -14.66 6.87
C ASN A 29 4.44 -16.12 7.26
N ALA A 30 4.30 -16.44 8.55
CA ALA A 30 4.00 -17.78 9.01
C ALA A 30 2.65 -18.29 8.49
N LEU A 31 1.59 -17.47 8.59
CA LEU A 31 0.24 -17.82 8.14
C LEU A 31 0.19 -18.03 6.62
N ILE A 32 0.73 -17.11 5.83
CA ILE A 32 0.65 -17.19 4.37
C ILE A 32 1.49 -18.34 3.81
N THR A 33 2.67 -18.60 4.38
CA THR A 33 3.50 -19.75 4.00
C THR A 33 2.82 -21.06 4.39
N GLY A 34 2.31 -21.17 5.62
CA GLY A 34 1.62 -22.38 6.08
C GLY A 34 0.37 -22.71 5.25
N LEU A 35 -0.47 -21.70 4.98
CA LEU A 35 -1.67 -21.88 4.16
C LEU A 35 -1.35 -22.20 2.70
N SER A 36 -0.30 -21.60 2.12
CA SER A 36 0.16 -21.92 0.76
C SER A 36 0.65 -23.36 0.64
N ILE A 37 1.41 -23.85 1.63
CA ILE A 37 1.86 -25.26 1.67
C ILE A 37 0.65 -26.19 1.82
N ALA A 38 -0.28 -25.88 2.73
CA ALA A 38 -1.49 -26.67 2.93
C ALA A 38 -2.34 -26.74 1.66
N LEU A 39 -2.47 -25.62 0.92
CA LEU A 39 -3.17 -25.58 -0.35
C LEU A 39 -2.46 -26.43 -1.41
N GLY A 40 -1.13 -26.33 -1.52
CA GLY A 40 -0.33 -27.12 -2.45
C GLY A 40 -0.49 -28.63 -2.21
N ILE A 41 -0.45 -29.07 -0.95
CA ILE A 41 -0.67 -30.47 -0.55
C ILE A 41 -2.12 -30.90 -0.84
N ALA A 42 -3.11 -30.07 -0.50
CA ALA A 42 -4.51 -30.39 -0.74
C ALA A 42 -4.81 -30.54 -2.25
N VAL A 43 -4.25 -29.66 -3.09
CA VAL A 43 -4.38 -29.76 -4.55
C VAL A 43 -3.74 -31.04 -5.06
N ALA A 44 -2.50 -31.34 -4.68
CA ALA A 44 -1.81 -32.56 -5.08
C ALA A 44 -2.58 -33.83 -4.63
N SER A 45 -3.05 -33.87 -3.39
CA SER A 45 -3.85 -34.99 -2.86
C SER A 45 -5.16 -35.18 -3.62
N SER A 46 -5.87 -34.08 -3.92
CA SER A 46 -7.13 -34.15 -4.68
C SER A 46 -6.90 -34.69 -6.09
N LEU A 47 -5.84 -34.24 -6.76
CA LEU A 47 -5.43 -34.73 -8.07
C LEU A 47 -5.13 -36.23 -8.03
N ASN A 48 -4.35 -36.70 -7.04
CA ASN A 48 -3.98 -38.11 -6.92
C ASN A 48 -5.20 -39.01 -6.75
N HIS A 49 -6.15 -38.58 -5.92
CA HIS A 49 -7.39 -39.31 -5.72
C HIS A 49 -8.22 -39.39 -7.01
N MET A 50 -8.34 -38.30 -7.76
CA MET A 50 -9.05 -38.30 -9.05
C MET A 50 -8.42 -39.26 -10.06
N ILE A 51 -7.09 -39.40 -10.10
CA ILE A 51 -6.44 -40.41 -10.95
C ILE A 51 -6.70 -41.84 -10.48
N ALA A 52 -6.67 -42.06 -9.17
CA ALA A 52 -6.92 -43.39 -8.60
C ALA A 52 -8.31 -43.91 -8.96
N GLU A 53 -9.30 -43.03 -9.12
CA GLU A 53 -10.63 -43.36 -9.63
C GLU A 53 -10.63 -43.59 -11.15
N LEU A 54 -10.02 -42.68 -11.91
CA LEU A 54 -9.98 -42.74 -13.37
C LEU A 54 -9.28 -43.99 -13.93
N ARG A 55 -8.31 -44.57 -13.20
CA ARG A 55 -7.56 -45.74 -13.67
C ARG A 55 -8.46 -46.94 -13.96
N TRP A 56 -9.51 -47.15 -13.16
CA TRP A 56 -10.44 -48.27 -13.31
C TRP A 56 -11.28 -48.14 -14.57
N TRP A 57 -11.72 -46.94 -14.87
CA TRP A 57 -12.41 -46.65 -16.13
C TRP A 57 -11.51 -46.81 -17.36
N ILE A 58 -10.22 -46.49 -17.26
CA ILE A 58 -9.25 -46.72 -18.34
C ILE A 58 -9.03 -48.23 -18.59
N LEU A 59 -9.08 -49.04 -17.53
CA LEU A 59 -8.93 -50.49 -17.56
C LEU A 59 -10.19 -51.21 -18.07
N SER A 60 -11.39 -50.67 -17.84
CA SER A 60 -12.65 -51.28 -18.30
C SER A 60 -12.89 -51.15 -19.81
N ARG A 61 -12.22 -50.20 -20.47
CA ARG A 61 -12.49 -49.87 -21.88
C ARG A 61 -11.89 -50.84 -22.90
N ARG A 62 -10.73 -51.43 -22.62
CA ARG A 62 -9.97 -52.22 -23.61
C ARG A 62 -9.09 -53.28 -22.96
N TYR A 63 -8.90 -54.39 -23.66
CA TYR A 63 -7.92 -55.42 -23.35
C TYR A 63 -6.47 -54.89 -23.43
N ARG A 64 -5.66 -55.15 -22.39
CA ARG A 64 -4.28 -54.67 -22.22
C ARG A 64 -3.36 -55.78 -21.71
N SER A 65 -2.09 -55.75 -22.11
CA SER A 65 -1.08 -56.69 -21.60
C SER A 65 -0.84 -56.50 -20.09
N MET A 66 -0.44 -57.56 -19.39
CA MET A 66 -0.15 -57.57 -17.95
C MET A 66 0.72 -56.39 -17.48
N ALA A 67 1.90 -56.20 -18.07
CA ALA A 67 2.80 -55.10 -17.73
C ALA A 67 2.23 -53.68 -17.99
N LYS A 68 1.15 -53.55 -18.77
CA LYS A 68 0.45 -52.26 -18.94
C LYS A 68 -0.64 -52.06 -17.90
N VAL A 69 -1.26 -53.14 -17.42
CA VAL A 69 -2.27 -53.09 -16.36
C VAL A 69 -1.62 -52.68 -15.05
N GLU A 70 -0.51 -53.33 -14.66
CA GLU A 70 0.24 -53.01 -13.43
C GLU A 70 0.65 -51.53 -13.39
N ARG A 71 1.20 -51.02 -14.50
CA ARG A 71 1.61 -49.62 -14.51
C ARG A 71 0.46 -48.61 -14.61
N ILE A 72 -0.73 -49.02 -15.07
CA ILE A 72 -1.94 -48.18 -15.00
C ILE A 72 -2.49 -48.20 -13.56
N LEU A 73 -2.36 -49.32 -12.86
CA LEU A 73 -2.69 -49.42 -11.44
C LEU A 73 -1.77 -48.52 -10.59
N GLU A 74 -0.47 -48.50 -10.88
CA GLU A 74 0.53 -47.63 -10.23
C GLU A 74 0.55 -46.18 -10.78
N ALA A 75 -0.47 -45.77 -11.54
CA ALA A 75 -0.50 -44.44 -12.17
C ALA A 75 -0.70 -43.29 -11.17
N ASP A 76 -1.07 -43.60 -9.93
CA ASP A 76 -1.10 -42.69 -8.79
C ASP A 76 0.32 -42.23 -8.37
N ASN A 77 1.35 -43.00 -8.73
CA ASN A 77 2.74 -42.64 -8.48
C ASN A 77 3.34 -41.90 -9.68
N LEU A 78 3.62 -40.60 -9.49
CA LEU A 78 4.21 -39.70 -10.49
C LEU A 78 5.45 -40.30 -11.17
N LYS A 79 6.28 -41.04 -10.42
CA LYS A 79 7.50 -41.69 -10.91
C LYS A 79 7.21 -42.76 -11.97
N HIS A 80 6.16 -43.56 -11.77
CA HIS A 80 5.78 -44.64 -12.67
C HIS A 80 5.11 -44.10 -13.93
N THR A 81 4.31 -43.04 -13.83
CA THR A 81 3.69 -42.35 -14.96
C THR A 81 4.74 -41.68 -15.87
N ILE A 82 5.77 -41.06 -15.30
CA ILE A 82 6.92 -40.51 -16.06
C ILE A 82 7.71 -41.63 -16.74
N MET A 83 8.02 -42.71 -16.02
CA MET A 83 8.75 -43.85 -16.59
C MET A 83 7.97 -44.51 -17.74
N LEU A 84 6.64 -44.55 -17.64
CA LEU A 84 5.75 -45.07 -18.67
C LEU A 84 5.71 -44.18 -19.92
N ALA A 85 5.71 -42.86 -19.73
CA ALA A 85 5.79 -41.89 -20.81
C ALA A 85 7.15 -41.99 -21.55
N CYS A 86 8.28 -42.09 -20.84
CA CYS A 86 9.60 -42.18 -21.46
C CYS A 86 9.84 -43.46 -22.27
N ARG A 87 9.15 -44.57 -21.94
CA ARG A 87 9.35 -45.88 -22.59
C ARG A 87 8.33 -46.21 -23.68
N SER A 88 7.31 -45.37 -23.86
CA SER A 88 6.22 -45.59 -24.83
C SER A 88 6.48 -44.81 -26.13
N LYS A 89 6.15 -45.41 -27.28
CA LYS A 89 6.11 -44.72 -28.60
C LYS A 89 4.71 -44.20 -28.98
N ARG A 90 3.70 -44.39 -28.12
CA ARG A 90 2.30 -44.10 -28.44
C ARG A 90 1.88 -42.70 -27.96
N TRP A 91 1.44 -41.86 -28.89
CA TRP A 91 0.97 -40.49 -28.65
C TRP A 91 -0.13 -40.36 -27.58
N SER A 92 -1.06 -41.31 -27.51
CA SER A 92 -2.16 -41.26 -26.52
C SER A 92 -1.68 -41.36 -25.06
N ILE A 93 -0.56 -42.04 -24.83
CA ILE A 93 0.05 -42.16 -23.50
C ILE A 93 0.76 -40.86 -23.11
N HIS A 94 1.40 -40.19 -24.08
CA HIS A 94 2.00 -38.87 -23.85
C HIS A 94 0.94 -37.82 -23.53
N LEU A 95 -0.20 -37.83 -24.23
CA LEU A 95 -1.31 -36.91 -23.94
C LEU A 95 -1.90 -37.12 -22.55
N ALA A 96 -2.07 -38.38 -22.12
CA ALA A 96 -2.55 -38.69 -20.77
C ALA A 96 -1.55 -38.27 -19.69
N ALA A 97 -0.25 -38.55 -19.90
CA ALA A 97 0.80 -38.12 -18.99
C ALA A 97 0.92 -36.59 -18.92
N LEU A 98 0.80 -35.89 -20.04
CA LEU A 98 0.82 -34.43 -20.11
C LEU A 98 -0.41 -33.82 -19.41
N GLY A 99 -1.59 -34.38 -19.66
CA GLY A 99 -2.84 -33.96 -19.01
C GLY A 99 -2.84 -34.15 -17.49
N TRP A 100 -1.99 -35.04 -16.98
CA TRP A 100 -1.76 -35.22 -15.56
C TRP A 100 -0.67 -34.28 -15.00
N PHE A 101 0.45 -34.17 -15.72
CA PHE A 101 1.63 -33.43 -15.28
C PHE A 101 1.40 -31.92 -15.26
N VAL A 102 0.72 -31.40 -16.28
CA VAL A 102 0.47 -29.95 -16.44
C VAL A 102 -0.36 -29.38 -15.28
N PRO A 103 -1.51 -29.97 -14.88
CA PRO A 103 -2.24 -29.49 -13.71
C PRO A 103 -1.46 -29.63 -12.40
N THR A 104 -0.69 -30.70 -12.26
CA THR A 104 0.06 -30.98 -11.03
C THR A 104 1.19 -29.97 -10.82
N ILE A 105 2.00 -29.68 -11.84
CA ILE A 105 3.09 -28.69 -11.72
C ILE A 105 2.57 -27.27 -11.89
N GLY A 106 1.65 -27.06 -12.84
CA GLY A 106 1.05 -25.75 -13.09
C GLY A 106 0.37 -25.18 -11.84
N SER A 107 -0.31 -26.02 -11.06
CA SER A 107 -0.90 -25.59 -9.78
C SER A 107 0.17 -25.19 -8.76
N GLN A 108 1.26 -25.95 -8.61
CA GLN A 108 2.34 -25.59 -7.67
C GLN A 108 3.05 -24.29 -8.08
N VAL A 109 3.31 -24.11 -9.38
CA VAL A 109 3.89 -22.88 -9.91
C VAL A 109 2.94 -21.69 -9.71
N GLY A 110 1.65 -21.86 -10.00
CA GLY A 110 0.64 -20.84 -9.77
C GLY A 110 0.54 -20.44 -8.29
N LEU A 111 0.54 -21.41 -7.38
CA LEU A 111 0.53 -21.15 -5.95
C LEU A 111 1.79 -20.45 -5.46
N ALA A 112 2.96 -20.86 -5.95
CA ALA A 112 4.22 -20.18 -5.65
C ALA A 112 4.22 -18.73 -6.17
N ALA A 113 3.60 -18.48 -7.33
CA ALA A 113 3.48 -17.14 -7.91
C ALA A 113 2.61 -16.19 -7.07
N ILE A 114 1.74 -16.68 -6.17
CA ILE A 114 1.03 -15.82 -5.21
C ILE A 114 2.05 -15.07 -4.34
N GLY A 115 3.16 -15.70 -3.96
CA GLY A 115 4.25 -15.06 -3.21
C GLY A 115 4.93 -13.91 -3.94
N LEU A 116 4.81 -13.84 -5.27
CA LEU A 116 5.34 -12.76 -6.10
C LEU A 116 4.33 -11.61 -6.29
N CYS A 117 3.07 -11.81 -5.90
CA CYS A 117 2.01 -10.81 -6.07
C CYS A 117 1.94 -9.80 -4.91
N TYR A 118 2.72 -10.00 -3.86
CA TYR A 118 2.84 -9.10 -2.72
C TYR A 118 4.29 -8.93 -2.29
N SER A 119 4.61 -7.76 -1.71
CA SER A 119 5.88 -7.45 -1.08
C SER A 119 5.66 -6.84 0.30
N THR A 120 6.61 -7.04 1.22
CA THR A 120 6.62 -6.30 2.49
C THR A 120 7.54 -5.10 2.33
N ASP A 121 6.95 -3.93 2.10
CA ASP A 121 7.67 -2.68 1.88
C ASP A 121 7.82 -1.90 3.20
N THR A 122 8.66 -0.88 3.22
CA THR A 122 8.67 0.10 4.32
C THR A 122 7.37 0.89 4.32
N ALA A 123 6.87 1.19 5.53
CA ALA A 123 5.71 2.04 5.67
C ALA A 123 6.15 3.50 5.57
N ASP A 124 5.94 4.12 4.40
CA ASP A 124 6.43 5.48 4.13
C ASP A 124 5.37 6.56 4.40
N LYS A 125 4.12 6.18 4.69
CA LYS A 125 3.01 7.13 4.94
C LYS A 125 2.68 7.32 6.41
N ARG A 126 2.98 6.32 7.26
CA ARG A 126 2.70 6.35 8.70
C ARG A 126 3.81 5.62 9.44
N ALA A 127 4.21 6.17 10.58
CA ALA A 127 5.20 5.54 11.42
C ALA A 127 4.58 4.49 12.35
N LEU A 128 5.40 3.52 12.75
CA LEU A 128 5.12 2.65 13.88
C LEU A 128 5.49 3.38 15.16
N LEU A 129 4.56 3.53 16.09
CA LEU A 129 4.87 4.13 17.39
C LEU A 129 5.31 3.06 18.39
N VAL A 130 6.44 3.31 19.05
CA VAL A 130 7.00 2.46 20.10
C VAL A 130 7.27 3.33 21.34
N PRO A 131 7.02 2.86 22.58
CA PRO A 131 7.36 3.63 23.76
C PRO A 131 8.86 4.00 23.80
N GLY A 132 9.16 5.26 24.12
CA GLY A 132 10.53 5.73 24.34
C GLY A 132 10.70 7.21 24.04
N ASN A 133 11.95 7.66 23.96
CA ASN A 133 12.25 9.09 23.89
C ASN A 133 11.97 9.67 22.48
N VAL A 134 11.32 10.82 22.48
CA VAL A 134 11.09 11.65 21.29
C VAL A 134 11.84 12.96 21.44
N THR A 135 12.24 13.49 20.30
CA THR A 135 12.88 14.78 20.17
C THR A 135 11.87 15.77 19.62
N ILE A 136 11.71 16.90 20.30
CA ILE A 136 10.83 18.01 19.93
C ILE A 136 11.62 19.33 19.97
N PRO A 137 11.25 20.33 19.17
CA PRO A 137 11.91 21.62 19.23
C PRO A 137 11.58 22.35 20.53
N ASN A 138 12.56 23.06 21.10
CA ASN A 138 12.34 23.93 22.25
C ASN A 138 11.64 25.23 21.81
N MET A 139 10.36 25.36 22.13
CA MET A 139 9.55 26.50 21.72
C MET A 139 9.38 27.57 22.81
N ALA A 140 10.21 27.56 23.86
CA ALA A 140 10.13 28.54 24.94
C ALA A 140 10.43 29.97 24.47
N THR A 141 11.38 30.14 23.56
CA THR A 141 11.76 31.44 22.97
C THR A 141 12.38 31.22 21.58
N ILE A 142 12.51 32.27 20.78
CA ILE A 142 13.27 32.23 19.52
C ILE A 142 14.78 32.14 19.82
N GLU A 143 15.45 31.17 19.22
CA GLU A 143 16.92 31.09 19.18
C GLU A 143 17.47 31.83 17.97
N THR A 144 18.57 32.56 18.16
CA THR A 144 19.06 33.51 17.15
C THR A 144 20.22 32.98 16.31
N GLU A 145 20.79 31.82 16.64
CA GLU A 145 22.06 31.32 16.08
C GLU A 145 22.04 31.19 14.54
N ARG A 146 20.87 30.85 13.98
CA ARG A 146 20.69 30.66 12.54
C ARG A 146 20.68 31.98 11.74
N VAL A 147 20.49 33.11 12.41
CA VAL A 147 20.32 34.43 11.78
C VAL A 147 21.40 35.42 12.24
N VAL A 148 21.75 35.38 13.52
CA VAL A 148 22.75 36.25 14.15
C VAL A 148 23.98 35.40 14.50
N LYS A 149 25.17 35.85 14.06
CA LYS A 149 26.46 35.13 14.19
C LYS A 149 26.89 34.79 15.63
N SER A 150 26.16 35.24 16.63
CA SER A 150 26.38 34.96 18.05
C SER A 150 25.06 34.54 18.70
N ASN A 151 25.11 33.63 19.68
CA ASN A 151 23.97 33.18 20.49
C ASN A 151 23.51 34.28 21.45
N SER A 152 23.14 35.43 20.88
CA SER A 152 22.71 36.61 21.60
C SER A 152 21.29 36.41 22.08
N LYS A 153 21.12 36.38 23.40
CA LYS A 153 19.80 36.36 24.04
C LYS A 153 19.23 37.77 24.23
N THR A 154 19.75 38.76 23.51
CA THR A 154 19.24 40.12 23.57
C THR A 154 17.90 40.22 22.86
N LEU A 155 16.97 40.98 23.43
CA LEU A 155 15.64 41.19 22.85
C LEU A 155 15.73 41.69 21.39
N GLY A 156 16.65 42.62 21.10
CA GLY A 156 16.88 43.11 19.74
C GLY A 156 17.30 42.01 18.75
N ALA A 157 18.10 41.03 19.17
CA ALA A 157 18.45 39.90 18.32
C ALA A 157 17.23 39.00 18.05
N GLN A 158 16.39 38.76 19.06
CA GLN A 158 15.19 37.95 18.94
C GLN A 158 14.15 38.62 18.04
N GLN A 159 13.94 39.92 18.18
CA GLN A 159 13.05 40.73 17.35
C GLN A 159 13.48 40.73 15.88
N TYR A 160 14.77 40.94 15.60
CA TYR A 160 15.31 40.82 14.25
C TYR A 160 15.15 39.41 13.67
N THR A 161 15.37 38.39 14.51
CA THR A 161 15.22 36.98 14.12
C THR A 161 13.76 36.63 13.82
N ALA A 162 12.81 37.15 14.61
CA ALA A 162 11.37 36.95 14.38
C ALA A 162 10.94 37.47 13.00
N ASN A 163 11.35 38.69 12.64
CA ASN A 163 11.09 39.25 11.32
C ASN A 163 11.74 38.43 10.19
N SER A 164 12.98 38.01 10.40
CA SER A 164 13.73 37.16 9.47
C SER A 164 13.04 35.82 9.26
N TYR A 165 12.56 35.17 10.32
CA TYR A 165 11.84 33.89 10.26
C TYR A 165 10.51 34.01 9.53
N GLY A 166 9.74 35.07 9.77
CA GLY A 166 8.52 35.35 9.01
C GLY A 166 8.81 35.50 7.51
N THR A 167 9.91 36.18 7.15
CA THR A 167 10.37 36.30 5.76
C THR A 167 10.86 34.97 5.18
N MET A 168 11.66 34.21 5.92
CA MET A 168 12.17 32.89 5.53
C MET A 168 11.03 31.87 5.33
N SER A 169 9.89 32.06 6.01
CA SER A 169 8.72 31.21 5.84
C SER A 169 8.14 31.23 4.42
N LEU A 170 8.51 32.21 3.58
CA LEU A 170 8.16 32.25 2.16
C LEU A 170 8.89 31.18 1.33
N ALA A 171 9.98 30.59 1.85
CA ALA A 171 10.68 29.50 1.19
C ALA A 171 9.98 28.14 1.34
N TYR A 172 8.90 28.07 2.12
CA TYR A 172 8.16 26.85 2.42
C TYR A 172 6.74 26.92 1.86
N ASP A 173 6.26 25.78 1.39
CA ASP A 173 4.92 25.65 0.82
C ASP A 173 3.84 25.85 1.88
N THR A 174 2.72 26.41 1.44
CA THR A 174 1.51 26.66 2.24
C THR A 174 0.32 26.03 1.55
N GLU A 175 -0.46 25.27 2.29
CA GLU A 175 -1.65 24.57 1.78
C GLU A 175 -2.92 24.94 2.53
N GLY A 176 -4.07 24.46 2.06
CA GLY A 176 -5.35 24.63 2.74
C GLY A 176 -5.46 23.83 4.05
N LEU A 177 -6.39 24.24 4.92
CA LEU A 177 -6.66 23.54 6.20
C LEU A 177 -7.17 22.09 6.01
N ASP A 178 -7.67 21.74 4.82
CA ASP A 178 -8.10 20.40 4.43
C ASP A 178 -6.93 19.44 4.14
N GLN A 179 -5.74 19.97 3.87
CA GLN A 179 -4.52 19.21 3.60
C GLN A 179 -3.65 18.99 4.84
N VAL A 180 -4.14 19.40 6.02
CA VAL A 180 -3.42 19.20 7.30
C VAL A 180 -3.15 17.70 7.50
N PRO A 181 -1.89 17.29 7.73
CA PRO A 181 -1.55 15.89 7.85
C PRO A 181 -2.24 15.26 9.07
N PRO A 182 -2.76 14.03 8.96
CA PRO A 182 -3.28 13.34 10.13
C PRO A 182 -2.13 13.01 11.09
N ALA A 183 -2.43 12.95 12.38
CA ALA A 183 -1.45 12.54 13.37
C ALA A 183 -0.77 11.20 12.98
N ARG A 184 0.54 11.13 13.22
CA ARG A 184 1.45 10.01 12.88
C ARG A 184 1.76 9.86 11.39
N ALA A 185 1.34 10.80 10.55
CA ALA A 185 1.83 10.90 9.18
C ALA A 185 3.34 11.16 9.21
N ILE A 186 4.09 10.49 8.34
CA ILE A 186 5.51 10.77 8.19
C ILE A 186 5.67 12.13 7.52
N TYR A 187 6.52 12.98 8.09
CA TYR A 187 6.87 14.29 7.55
C TYR A 187 8.17 14.19 6.75
N VAL A 188 8.18 14.78 5.57
CA VAL A 188 9.39 14.99 4.76
C VAL A 188 9.59 16.48 4.44
N PRO A 189 10.81 16.96 4.17
CA PRO A 189 11.07 18.38 3.94
C PRO A 189 10.35 19.01 2.74
N SER A 190 9.83 18.21 1.82
CA SER A 190 9.00 18.67 0.69
C SER A 190 7.53 18.85 1.06
N ASP A 191 7.11 18.45 2.26
CA ASP A 191 5.74 18.62 2.71
C ASP A 191 5.48 20.08 3.12
N PRO A 192 4.27 20.61 2.89
CA PRO A 192 3.88 21.94 3.34
C PRO A 192 4.07 22.11 4.85
N LEU A 193 4.64 23.24 5.25
CA LEU A 193 4.94 23.51 6.66
C LEU A 193 3.77 24.22 7.35
N MET A 194 2.96 24.97 6.60
CA MET A 194 1.89 25.81 7.12
C MET A 194 0.58 25.58 6.37
N PHE A 195 -0.53 25.68 7.09
CA PHE A 195 -1.86 25.43 6.56
C PHE A 195 -2.77 26.62 6.85
N CYS A 196 -3.22 27.31 5.81
CA CYS A 196 -3.92 28.59 5.96
C CYS A 196 -5.30 28.61 5.28
N SER A 197 -6.17 29.43 5.84
CA SER A 197 -7.42 29.91 5.26
C SER A 197 -7.46 31.44 5.33
N ALA A 198 -8.59 32.05 4.94
CA ALA A 198 -8.75 33.51 5.03
C ALA A 198 -8.66 34.05 6.46
N ASP A 199 -9.10 33.27 7.46
CA ASP A 199 -9.24 33.75 8.85
C ASP A 199 -8.18 33.19 9.81
N LEU A 200 -7.48 32.12 9.39
CA LEU A 200 -6.66 31.31 10.28
C LEU A 200 -5.47 30.72 9.54
N CYS A 201 -4.31 30.74 10.18
CA CYS A 201 -3.16 29.96 9.76
C CYS A 201 -2.73 29.00 10.87
N LYS A 202 -2.32 27.79 10.50
CA LYS A 202 -2.01 26.69 11.42
C LYS A 202 -0.64 26.09 11.14
N TYR A 203 0.07 25.76 12.21
CA TYR A 203 1.27 24.91 12.20
C TYR A 203 1.00 23.65 13.02
N VAL A 204 1.45 22.50 12.52
CA VAL A 204 1.38 21.20 13.22
C VAL A 204 2.79 20.85 13.69
N PHE A 205 2.92 20.49 14.97
CA PHE A 205 4.22 20.14 15.52
C PHE A 205 4.69 18.78 15.03
N HIS A 206 5.99 18.68 14.81
CA HIS A 206 6.66 17.44 14.44
C HIS A 206 7.40 16.81 15.62
N GLU A 207 7.41 15.49 15.66
CA GLU A 207 8.17 14.69 16.62
C GLU A 207 9.12 13.76 15.87
N THR A 208 10.37 13.72 16.31
CA THR A 208 11.40 12.86 15.71
C THR A 208 11.85 11.80 16.69
N SER A 209 12.09 10.58 16.21
CA SER A 209 12.66 9.53 17.07
C SER A 209 14.11 9.84 17.43
N THR A 210 14.38 9.99 18.74
CA THR A 210 15.73 10.22 19.25
C THR A 210 16.67 9.10 18.83
N SER A 211 16.20 7.83 18.84
CA SER A 211 16.98 6.69 18.39
C SER A 211 17.33 6.77 16.90
N SER A 212 16.42 7.27 16.05
CA SER A 212 16.68 7.44 14.62
C SER A 212 17.68 8.56 14.32
N ILE A 213 17.69 9.63 15.13
CA ILE A 213 18.66 10.73 15.00
C ILE A 213 20.08 10.25 15.37
N THR A 214 20.19 9.41 16.39
CA THR A 214 21.50 8.91 16.84
C THR A 214 22.13 7.87 15.91
N ASP A 215 21.34 7.25 15.02
CA ASP A 215 21.83 6.27 14.07
C ASP A 215 22.38 6.95 12.81
N LYS A 216 23.71 7.01 12.69
CA LYS A 216 24.40 7.61 11.54
C LYS A 216 24.14 6.90 10.20
N ASN A 217 23.56 5.70 10.21
CA ASN A 217 23.30 4.92 9.01
C ASN A 217 21.84 5.00 8.55
N ALA A 218 20.98 5.73 9.26
CA ALA A 218 19.56 5.85 8.96
C ALA A 218 19.11 7.31 8.92
N ASN A 219 18.16 7.62 8.03
CA ASN A 219 17.50 8.93 8.06
C ASN A 219 16.58 9.02 9.28
N PRO A 220 16.57 10.18 9.98
CA PRO A 220 15.63 10.42 11.06
C PRO A 220 14.18 10.17 10.61
N VAL A 221 13.37 9.64 11.53
CA VAL A 221 11.95 9.41 11.31
C VAL A 221 11.20 10.50 12.05
N THR A 222 10.62 11.42 11.30
CA THR A 222 9.83 12.55 11.81
C THR A 222 8.37 12.35 11.45
N VAL A 223 7.46 12.67 12.37
CA VAL A 223 6.02 12.56 12.16
C VAL A 223 5.26 13.79 12.61
N ALA A 224 4.15 14.07 11.94
CA ALA A 224 3.14 15.03 12.40
C ALA A 224 2.48 14.51 13.67
N THR A 225 2.36 15.38 14.66
CA THR A 225 1.64 15.11 15.91
C THR A 225 0.16 15.51 15.79
N ASP A 226 -0.62 15.31 16.85
CA ASP A 226 -1.94 15.90 17.01
C ASP A 226 -1.88 17.31 17.64
N ARG A 227 -0.68 17.82 17.91
CA ARG A 227 -0.46 19.16 18.46
C ARG A 227 -0.40 20.18 17.34
N SER A 228 -1.11 21.28 17.53
CA SER A 228 -1.09 22.38 16.57
C SER A 228 -1.24 23.73 17.24
N VAL A 229 -0.72 24.75 16.60
CA VAL A 229 -0.86 26.15 17.03
C VAL A 229 -1.44 26.94 15.87
N ASN A 230 -2.26 27.92 16.23
CA ASN A 230 -3.01 28.73 15.30
C ASN A 230 -2.61 30.19 15.43
N SER A 231 -2.58 30.90 14.31
CA SER A 231 -2.49 32.35 14.26
C SER A 231 -3.73 32.94 13.61
N THR A 232 -4.27 33.99 14.20
CA THR A 232 -5.41 34.77 13.68
C THR A 232 -5.08 36.25 13.71
N ALA A 233 -5.70 37.04 12.84
CA ALA A 233 -5.61 38.49 12.90
C ALA A 233 -7.00 39.11 12.74
N ALA A 234 -7.25 40.21 13.43
CA ALA A 234 -8.47 41.01 13.28
C ALA A 234 -8.09 42.45 12.99
N CYS A 235 -8.40 42.92 11.78
CA CYS A 235 -8.03 44.22 11.26
C CYS A 235 -9.24 45.13 11.03
N ALA A 236 -9.05 46.41 11.28
CA ALA A 236 -9.89 47.47 10.76
C ALA A 236 -9.10 48.33 9.77
N ALA A 237 -9.77 48.82 8.72
CA ALA A 237 -9.18 49.53 7.60
C ALA A 237 -9.86 50.89 7.42
N TRP A 238 -9.07 51.92 7.12
CA TRP A 238 -9.56 53.28 6.91
C TRP A 238 -8.80 53.98 5.78
N PRO A 239 -9.49 54.79 4.96
CA PRO A 239 -8.84 55.55 3.92
C PRO A 239 -8.01 56.68 4.52
N VAL A 240 -6.84 56.93 3.93
CA VAL A 240 -5.99 58.07 4.29
C VAL A 240 -6.38 59.27 3.42
N THR A 241 -6.77 60.36 4.06
CA THR A 241 -7.30 61.56 3.38
C THR A 241 -6.24 62.63 3.10
N GLN A 242 -5.14 62.64 3.86
CA GLN A 242 -4.01 63.56 3.67
C GLN A 242 -2.69 62.86 4.02
N GLY A 243 -1.61 63.21 3.31
CA GLY A 243 -0.26 62.68 3.55
C GLY A 243 -0.02 61.25 3.05
N GLY A 244 -0.96 60.68 2.31
CA GLY A 244 -0.94 59.25 1.92
C GLY A 244 0.11 58.83 0.89
N ASN A 245 0.81 59.78 0.25
CA ASN A 245 1.88 59.47 -0.69
C ASN A 245 3.22 59.04 -0.04
N GLY A 246 3.25 58.87 1.29
CA GLY A 246 4.43 58.40 2.02
C GLY A 246 5.58 59.40 2.12
N THR A 247 5.37 60.67 1.73
CA THR A 247 6.37 61.76 1.88
C THR A 247 6.17 62.58 3.16
N SER A 248 5.01 62.45 3.81
CA SER A 248 4.65 63.17 5.02
C SER A 248 4.95 62.32 6.27
N SER A 249 5.43 62.95 7.35
CA SER A 249 5.61 62.27 8.66
C SER A 249 4.31 62.16 9.46
N THR A 250 3.22 62.72 8.95
CA THR A 250 1.91 62.65 9.58
C THR A 250 0.87 62.44 8.50
N ILE A 251 -0.04 61.50 8.74
CA ILE A 251 -1.16 61.20 7.85
C ILE A 251 -2.47 61.46 8.57
N THR A 252 -3.50 61.83 7.81
CA THR A 252 -4.86 62.06 8.34
C THR A 252 -5.76 60.92 7.93
N VAL A 253 -6.18 60.09 8.88
CA VAL A 253 -7.03 58.93 8.67
C VAL A 253 -8.49 59.33 8.82
N GLY A 254 -9.33 58.98 7.84
CA GLY A 254 -10.77 59.26 7.87
C GLY A 254 -11.55 58.15 8.60
N LEU A 255 -12.27 58.49 9.67
CA LEU A 255 -13.21 57.56 10.30
C LEU A 255 -14.54 57.60 9.55
N ALA A 256 -15.03 56.43 9.13
CA ALA A 256 -16.36 56.32 8.55
C ALA A 256 -17.42 56.49 9.66
N ASN A 257 -17.94 57.71 9.80
CA ASN A 257 -19.22 57.94 10.46
C ASN A 257 -19.99 59.07 9.75
N GLY A 258 -21.15 58.68 9.21
CA GLY A 258 -22.25 59.56 8.80
C GLY A 258 -22.16 60.08 7.36
N GLY A 259 -23.01 59.57 6.47
CA GLY A 259 -23.34 60.24 5.21
C GLY A 259 -23.85 61.65 5.49
N GLY A 260 -22.98 62.64 5.34
CA GLY A 260 -23.28 64.04 5.63
C GLY A 260 -22.10 64.80 6.22
N GLY A 261 -21.11 65.14 5.38
CA GLY A 261 -20.33 66.39 5.49
C GLY A 261 -19.48 66.67 6.73
N GLY A 262 -19.21 65.71 7.62
CA GLY A 262 -18.44 65.95 8.85
C GLY A 262 -17.79 64.70 9.43
N GLY A 263 -17.16 63.87 8.59
CA GLY A 263 -16.45 62.68 9.06
C GLY A 263 -15.31 63.05 10.02
N SER A 264 -15.29 62.47 11.21
CA SER A 264 -14.19 62.64 12.16
C SER A 264 -12.91 62.07 11.56
N SER A 265 -11.79 62.75 11.75
CA SER A 265 -10.47 62.27 11.35
C SER A 265 -9.49 62.35 12.51
N TYR A 266 -8.44 61.53 12.46
CA TYR A 266 -7.36 61.60 13.42
C TYR A 266 -6.01 61.50 12.71
N ASN A 267 -4.99 62.09 13.34
CA ASN A 267 -3.65 62.14 12.78
C ASN A 267 -2.82 60.98 13.33
N VAL A 268 -2.07 60.32 12.45
CA VAL A 268 -1.12 59.25 12.80
C VAL A 268 0.27 59.68 12.39
N SER A 269 1.25 59.50 13.28
CA SER A 269 2.65 59.77 12.98
C SER A 269 3.28 58.58 12.26
N ILE A 270 3.94 58.83 11.13
CA ILE A 270 4.65 57.81 10.35
C ILE A 270 6.16 57.97 10.59
N PRO A 271 6.89 56.91 10.98
CA PRO A 271 8.27 57.01 11.41
C PRO A 271 9.25 57.29 10.28
N VAL A 272 8.91 56.89 9.05
CA VAL A 272 9.79 57.00 7.88
C VAL A 272 9.06 57.58 6.68
N ARG A 273 9.76 58.45 5.94
CA ARG A 273 9.29 59.03 4.67
C ARG A 273 9.93 58.25 3.53
N GLY A 274 9.39 57.08 3.22
CA GLY A 274 9.95 56.18 2.20
C GLY A 274 9.42 56.42 0.79
N GLY A 275 8.43 57.30 0.61
CA GLY A 275 7.79 57.55 -0.67
C GLY A 275 6.60 56.62 -0.94
N THR A 276 6.18 56.56 -2.20
CA THR A 276 5.00 55.82 -2.67
C THR A 276 5.33 54.35 -2.91
N GLU A 277 4.30 53.50 -3.04
CA GLU A 277 4.43 52.08 -3.42
C GLU A 277 5.20 51.23 -2.40
N GLN A 278 4.86 51.41 -1.12
CA GLN A 278 5.41 50.64 -0.02
C GLN A 278 4.39 50.51 1.10
N THR A 279 4.52 49.43 1.87
CA THR A 279 3.71 49.21 3.07
C THR A 279 4.62 49.24 4.29
N THR A 280 4.31 50.13 5.23
CA THR A 280 5.02 50.24 6.50
C THR A 280 4.19 49.64 7.62
N PHE A 281 4.70 48.57 8.21
CA PHE A 281 4.13 47.96 9.42
C PHE A 281 4.77 48.57 10.65
N MET A 282 3.97 48.78 11.69
CA MET A 282 4.35 49.45 12.93
C MET A 282 3.76 48.71 14.11
N THR A 283 4.48 48.68 15.22
CA THR A 283 4.02 48.09 16.47
C THR A 283 4.63 48.86 17.64
N ASP A 284 3.94 48.87 18.78
CA ASP A 284 4.40 49.50 20.00
C ASP A 284 4.21 48.54 21.16
N ALA A 285 5.32 48.12 21.76
CA ALA A 285 5.33 47.16 22.85
C ALA A 285 4.66 47.68 24.14
N THR A 286 4.34 48.98 24.23
CA THR A 286 3.59 49.53 25.37
C THR A 286 2.11 49.15 25.34
N PHE A 287 1.57 48.80 24.17
CA PHE A 287 0.18 48.40 23.99
C PHE A 287 0.08 46.91 23.66
N THR A 288 -0.57 46.15 24.53
CA THR A 288 -0.85 44.71 24.33
C THR A 288 -2.35 44.45 24.26
N CYS A 289 -2.73 43.47 23.43
CA CYS A 289 -4.09 42.95 23.35
C CYS A 289 -4.29 41.64 24.13
N GLY A 290 -3.29 41.23 24.92
CA GLY A 290 -3.29 40.00 25.72
C GLY A 290 -2.06 39.12 25.44
N PRO A 291 -1.90 37.99 26.17
CA PRO A 291 -0.78 37.07 25.96
C PRO A 291 -0.80 36.47 24.55
N GLY A 292 0.36 36.45 23.86
CA GLY A 292 0.46 36.00 22.48
C GLY A 292 -0.20 36.94 21.47
N CYS A 293 -0.54 38.16 21.88
CA CYS A 293 -1.27 39.13 21.06
C CYS A 293 -0.55 40.47 20.99
N SER A 294 -0.31 40.92 19.76
CA SER A 294 0.34 42.19 19.45
C SER A 294 -0.50 43.05 18.52
N ILE A 295 -0.48 44.35 18.75
CA ILE A 295 -1.14 45.33 17.88
C ILE A 295 -0.15 45.71 16.77
N VAL A 296 -0.56 45.50 15.53
CA VAL A 296 0.20 45.86 14.34
C VAL A 296 -0.63 46.84 13.52
N SER A 297 -0.08 48.01 13.27
CA SER A 297 -0.63 48.98 12.33
C SER A 297 0.08 48.88 10.99
N ALA A 298 -0.63 49.10 9.90
CA ALA A 298 -0.05 49.12 8.56
C ALA A 298 -0.44 50.40 7.84
N PHE A 299 0.51 51.00 7.12
CA PHE A 299 0.27 52.13 6.24
C PHE A 299 0.71 51.79 4.82
N GLU A 300 -0.25 51.74 3.91
CA GLU A 300 -0.06 51.56 2.47
C GLU A 300 0.08 52.93 1.83
N ALA A 301 1.32 53.29 1.45
CA ALA A 301 1.60 54.55 0.79
C ALA A 301 1.26 54.48 -0.70
N SER A 302 0.38 55.36 -1.17
CA SER A 302 -0.06 55.42 -2.57
C SER A 302 -0.45 56.85 -2.95
N GLU A 303 -0.21 57.21 -4.21
CA GLU A 303 -0.72 58.48 -4.79
C GLU A 303 -2.23 58.44 -5.04
N ALA A 304 -2.78 57.26 -5.33
CA ALA A 304 -4.16 57.11 -5.77
C ALA A 304 -5.09 56.61 -4.66
N ALA A 305 -4.65 55.61 -3.87
CA ALA A 305 -5.50 54.95 -2.90
C ALA A 305 -4.73 54.52 -1.64
N PRO A 306 -4.31 55.47 -0.78
CA PRO A 306 -3.59 55.16 0.45
C PRO A 306 -4.53 54.68 1.56
N TRP A 307 -4.10 53.65 2.29
CA TRP A 307 -4.88 53.00 3.34
C TRP A 307 -4.10 52.86 4.64
N TYR A 308 -4.83 52.93 5.76
CA TYR A 308 -4.30 52.70 7.09
C TYR A 308 -5.09 51.59 7.77
N TYR A 309 -4.36 50.71 8.48
CA TYR A 309 -4.93 49.56 9.15
C TYR A 309 -4.45 49.50 10.59
N THR A 310 -5.28 48.91 11.44
CA THR A 310 -4.89 48.50 12.79
C THR A 310 -5.42 47.11 13.03
N CYS A 311 -4.52 46.21 13.43
CA CYS A 311 -4.77 44.79 13.50
C CYS A 311 -4.33 44.24 14.86
N ASN A 312 -5.17 43.41 15.45
CA ASN A 312 -4.78 42.56 16.56
C ASN A 312 -4.35 41.21 15.99
N VAL A 313 -3.05 40.90 16.07
CA VAL A 313 -2.49 39.63 15.62
C VAL A 313 -2.30 38.75 16.84
N THR A 314 -2.80 37.52 16.80
CA THR A 314 -2.77 36.60 17.93
C THR A 314 -2.21 35.25 17.52
N VAL A 315 -1.20 34.78 18.25
CA VAL A 315 -0.75 33.39 18.24
C VAL A 315 -1.39 32.69 19.44
N GLY A 316 -2.26 31.73 19.15
CA GLY A 316 -3.03 31.02 20.17
C GLY A 316 -2.19 30.02 20.97
N ALA A 317 -2.80 29.47 22.01
CA ALA A 317 -2.21 28.35 22.76
C ALA A 317 -2.12 27.08 21.90
N VAL A 318 -1.20 26.19 22.25
CA VAL A 318 -1.03 24.91 21.56
C VAL A 318 -2.19 23.98 21.90
N ALA A 319 -2.93 23.53 20.89
CA ALA A 319 -3.93 22.51 21.05
C ALA A 319 -3.27 21.16 21.34
N ASN A 320 -3.86 20.37 22.25
CA ASN A 320 -3.39 19.05 22.68
C ASN A 320 -1.98 19.04 23.34
N ALA A 321 -1.54 20.17 23.88
CA ALA A 321 -0.38 20.18 24.78
C ALA A 321 -0.71 19.43 26.09
N THR A 322 0.16 18.51 26.49
CA THR A 322 0.01 17.67 27.69
C THR A 322 1.11 17.92 28.71
N ARG A 323 2.14 18.67 28.33
CA ARG A 323 3.34 18.98 29.11
C ARG A 323 3.82 20.40 28.78
N PRO A 324 4.55 21.06 29.68
CA PRO A 324 5.07 22.42 29.43
C PRO A 324 5.97 22.50 28.18
N GLU A 325 6.74 21.45 27.88
CA GLU A 325 7.61 21.42 26.70
C GLU A 325 6.84 21.34 25.38
N HIS A 326 5.53 21.05 25.43
CA HIS A 326 4.67 21.01 24.25
C HIS A 326 4.11 22.38 23.89
N ASP A 327 4.17 23.35 24.79
CA ASP A 327 3.64 24.70 24.60
C ASP A 327 4.62 25.60 23.84
N VAL A 328 4.06 26.63 23.21
CA VAL A 328 4.84 27.78 22.72
C VAL A 328 4.95 28.77 23.87
N GLY A 329 6.17 29.18 24.19
CA GLY A 329 6.41 30.16 25.25
C GLY A 329 5.83 31.53 24.89
N ALA A 330 5.43 32.29 25.91
CA ALA A 330 4.83 33.63 25.74
C ALA A 330 5.74 34.57 24.93
N ASP A 331 7.05 34.57 25.21
CA ASP A 331 8.02 35.39 24.51
C ASP A 331 8.04 35.09 22.99
N LEU A 332 8.01 33.80 22.60
CA LEU A 332 7.98 33.41 21.19
C LEU A 332 6.65 33.83 20.55
N ALA A 333 5.53 33.61 21.22
CA ALA A 333 4.21 33.97 20.72
C ALA A 333 4.07 35.50 20.50
N ASP A 334 4.55 36.31 21.45
CA ASP A 334 4.51 37.77 21.36
C ASP A 334 5.41 38.29 20.23
N LEU A 335 6.63 37.73 20.11
CA LEU A 335 7.56 38.04 19.01
C LEU A 335 7.00 37.64 17.65
N ALA A 336 6.32 36.49 17.56
CA ALA A 336 5.69 36.02 16.33
C ALA A 336 4.52 36.93 15.92
N ALA A 337 3.66 37.31 16.88
CA ALA A 337 2.52 38.18 16.63
C ALA A 337 2.93 39.59 16.13
N ALA A 338 4.00 40.16 16.70
CA ALA A 338 4.52 41.46 16.27
C ALA A 338 5.49 41.37 15.07
N GLY A 339 5.92 40.16 14.70
CA GLY A 339 7.13 39.88 13.92
C GLY A 339 7.30 40.71 12.65
N ILE A 340 6.21 40.97 11.93
CA ILE A 340 6.23 41.71 10.65
C ILE A 340 6.71 43.15 10.80
N ALA A 341 6.51 43.76 11.97
CA ALA A 341 6.89 45.15 12.26
C ALA A 341 8.22 45.25 13.04
N LEU A 342 8.80 44.12 13.46
CA LEU A 342 10.01 44.11 14.28
C LEU A 342 11.27 44.32 13.44
N GLN A 343 12.13 45.24 13.88
CA GLN A 343 13.47 45.44 13.33
C GLN A 343 14.56 44.94 14.30
N GLY A 344 14.28 44.99 15.61
CA GLY A 344 15.25 44.65 16.63
C GLY A 344 16.24 45.76 16.91
N TYR A 345 17.34 45.82 16.16
CA TYR A 345 18.37 46.84 16.35
C TYR A 345 18.02 48.13 15.61
N ALA A 346 18.27 49.28 16.24
CA ALA A 346 18.09 50.62 15.64
C ALA A 346 16.66 51.01 15.19
N ALA A 347 15.63 50.25 15.58
CA ALA A 347 14.21 50.57 15.34
C ALA A 347 13.81 51.99 15.83
N SER A 348 14.52 52.45 16.86
CA SER A 348 14.35 53.75 17.53
C SER A 348 15.28 54.86 17.00
N SER A 349 16.09 54.64 15.97
CA SER A 349 17.05 55.68 15.54
C SER A 349 16.40 56.96 14.99
N LEU A 350 15.13 56.87 14.55
CA LEU A 350 14.34 57.99 14.00
C LEU A 350 13.21 58.45 14.95
N VAL A 351 12.84 57.61 15.91
CA VAL A 351 11.81 57.88 16.92
C VAL A 351 12.47 57.53 18.25
N ASN A 352 12.74 58.52 19.12
CA ASN A 352 13.43 58.36 20.42
C ASN A 352 12.66 57.48 21.44
N ASP A 353 12.06 56.39 20.98
CA ASP A 353 11.27 55.43 21.69
C ASP A 353 11.69 54.01 21.25
N THR A 354 12.17 53.22 22.21
CA THR A 354 12.59 51.83 21.98
C THR A 354 11.44 50.83 22.00
N SER A 355 10.25 51.21 22.47
CA SER A 355 9.07 50.32 22.43
C SER A 355 8.39 50.33 21.05
N PHE A 356 8.50 51.44 20.34
CA PHE A 356 7.98 51.58 18.98
C PHE A 356 8.96 50.97 17.96
N GLN A 357 8.44 50.08 17.12
CA GLN A 357 9.18 49.51 15.99
C GLN A 357 8.36 49.58 14.73
N TYR A 358 9.06 49.56 13.60
CA TYR A 358 8.42 49.53 12.30
C TYR A 358 9.30 48.79 11.30
N GLN A 359 8.70 48.32 10.23
CA GLN A 359 9.41 47.76 9.09
C GLN A 359 8.67 48.11 7.80
N THR A 360 9.43 48.45 6.76
CA THR A 360 8.88 48.87 5.47
C THR A 360 9.21 47.83 4.41
N TYR A 361 8.19 47.44 3.64
CA TYR A 361 8.30 46.47 2.56
C TYR A 361 7.87 47.12 1.23
N PRO A 362 8.62 46.92 0.13
CA PRO A 362 8.21 47.38 -1.20
C PRO A 362 6.88 46.74 -1.63
N ALA A 363 6.05 47.48 -2.38
CA ALA A 363 4.75 46.98 -2.87
C ALA A 363 4.87 45.72 -3.74
N GLU A 364 6.02 45.48 -4.38
CA GLU A 364 6.26 44.29 -5.20
C GLU A 364 6.60 43.03 -4.39
N SER A 365 6.83 43.17 -3.08
CA SER A 365 7.10 42.03 -2.20
C SER A 365 5.82 41.40 -1.67
N VAL A 366 5.86 40.11 -1.33
CA VAL A 366 4.68 39.37 -0.81
C VAL A 366 4.05 40.06 0.39
N PHE A 367 4.86 40.52 1.35
CA PHE A 367 4.36 41.19 2.56
C PHE A 367 4.17 42.70 2.40
N GLY A 368 4.69 43.31 1.32
CA GLY A 368 4.49 44.74 1.05
C GLY A 368 3.36 45.04 0.08
N THR A 369 2.80 44.01 -0.58
CA THR A 369 1.72 44.15 -1.57
C THR A 369 0.52 44.89 -0.96
N PRO A 370 0.00 45.95 -1.61
CA PRO A 370 -1.17 46.68 -1.10
C PRO A 370 -2.44 45.82 -1.10
N MET A 371 -3.20 45.88 0.00
CA MET A 371 -4.49 45.22 0.17
C MET A 371 -5.68 46.11 -0.23
N ASN A 372 -5.43 47.37 -0.60
CA ASN A 372 -6.42 48.30 -1.20
C ASN A 372 -7.69 48.48 -0.35
N GLY A 373 -7.54 48.52 0.96
CA GLY A 373 -8.63 48.65 1.95
C GLY A 373 -9.26 47.33 2.38
N SER A 374 -8.78 46.19 1.86
CA SER A 374 -9.26 44.87 2.27
C SER A 374 -8.70 44.47 3.62
N ALA A 375 -9.53 44.57 4.67
CA ALA A 375 -9.15 44.11 5.99
C ALA A 375 -8.94 42.58 6.04
N ALA A 376 -9.71 41.79 5.27
CA ALA A 376 -9.62 40.34 5.27
C ALA A 376 -8.30 39.84 4.67
N ASP A 377 -7.84 40.44 3.57
CA ASP A 377 -6.59 40.01 2.93
C ASP A 377 -5.37 40.37 3.81
N LEU A 378 -5.41 41.53 4.48
CA LEU A 378 -4.38 41.89 5.46
C LEU A 378 -4.39 40.96 6.67
N GLN A 379 -5.58 40.55 7.15
CA GLN A 379 -5.69 39.57 8.24
C GLN A 379 -5.04 38.24 7.86
N ALA A 380 -5.35 37.71 6.67
CA ALA A 380 -4.75 36.48 6.17
C ALA A 380 -3.22 36.58 6.06
N MET A 381 -2.70 37.71 5.54
CA MET A 381 -1.26 37.95 5.44
C MET A 381 -0.58 37.99 6.82
N LEU A 382 -1.15 38.72 7.78
CA LEU A 382 -0.57 38.84 9.13
C LEU A 382 -0.60 37.51 9.88
N ALA A 383 -1.69 36.75 9.77
CA ALA A 383 -1.79 35.41 10.33
C ALA A 383 -0.76 34.45 9.70
N ARG A 384 -0.54 34.54 8.37
CA ARG A 384 0.46 33.75 7.65
C ARG A 384 1.89 34.11 8.05
N PHE A 385 2.18 35.40 8.26
CA PHE A 385 3.48 35.85 8.72
C PHE A 385 3.78 35.33 10.12
N ALA A 386 2.86 35.55 11.06
CA ALA A 386 3.02 35.17 12.46
C ALA A 386 3.15 33.64 12.64
N ILE A 387 2.33 32.83 11.96
CA ILE A 387 2.52 31.37 12.00
C ILE A 387 3.86 30.96 11.36
N GLY A 388 4.32 31.70 10.36
CA GLY A 388 5.61 31.48 9.71
C GLY A 388 6.78 31.66 10.67
N VAL A 389 6.72 32.65 11.55
CA VAL A 389 7.71 32.82 12.61
C VAL A 389 7.76 31.57 13.51
N VAL A 390 6.59 31.07 13.93
CA VAL A 390 6.49 29.89 14.80
C VAL A 390 7.00 28.63 14.10
N ALA A 391 6.61 28.43 12.85
CA ALA A 391 7.00 27.27 12.05
C ALA A 391 8.52 27.22 11.80
N ILE A 392 9.13 28.35 11.42
CA ILE A 392 10.58 28.41 11.19
C ILE A 392 11.37 28.34 12.51
N ALA A 393 10.83 28.88 13.61
CA ALA A 393 11.41 28.68 14.93
C ALA A 393 11.43 27.20 15.32
N ALA A 394 10.37 26.45 15.03
CA ALA A 394 10.33 25.00 15.29
C ALA A 394 11.37 24.22 14.48
N GLU A 395 11.66 24.62 13.24
CA GLU A 395 12.69 23.97 12.41
C GLU A 395 14.13 24.42 12.76
N SER A 396 14.28 25.55 13.45
CA SER A 396 15.58 26.20 13.67
C SER A 396 16.10 26.08 15.10
N ASN A 397 15.20 26.08 16.08
CA ASN A 397 15.54 26.01 17.50
C ASN A 397 16.17 24.66 17.84
N SER A 398 16.95 24.65 18.93
CA SER A 398 17.52 23.43 19.47
C SER A 398 16.44 22.46 19.98
N ASP A 399 16.75 21.19 19.81
CA ASP A 399 15.90 20.07 20.19
C ASP A 399 15.99 19.76 21.69
N VAL A 400 14.86 19.40 22.30
CA VAL A 400 14.77 18.82 23.64
C VAL A 400 14.23 17.40 23.57
N THR A 401 14.76 16.53 24.43
CA THR A 401 14.34 15.12 24.49
C THR A 401 13.33 14.93 25.61
N VAL A 402 12.17 14.35 25.27
CA VAL A 402 11.10 14.06 26.22
C VAL A 402 10.66 12.59 26.10
N GLU A 403 10.15 12.03 27.19
CA GLU A 403 9.57 10.69 27.15
C GLU A 403 8.24 10.68 26.39
N GLY A 404 8.06 9.78 25.42
CA GLY A 404 6.85 9.71 24.63
C GLY A 404 6.71 8.40 23.86
N THR A 405 6.16 8.50 22.65
CA THR A 405 6.04 7.36 21.73
C THR A 405 6.87 7.64 20.48
N MET A 406 8.06 7.07 20.42
CA MET A 406 8.99 7.29 19.32
C MET A 406 8.46 6.74 17.98
N PRO A 407 8.52 7.53 16.90
CA PRO A 407 8.18 7.06 15.56
C PRO A 407 9.31 6.21 14.97
N MET A 408 8.98 5.01 14.52
CA MET A 408 9.91 4.07 13.90
C MET A 408 9.40 3.68 12.52
N LYS A 409 10.31 3.34 11.60
CA LYS A 409 9.92 2.77 10.30
C LYS A 409 9.29 1.40 10.52
N GLY A 410 7.99 1.30 10.24
CA GLY A 410 7.29 0.03 10.20
C GLY A 410 7.37 -0.60 8.81
N THR A 411 6.65 -1.71 8.63
CA THR A 411 6.48 -2.35 7.33
C THR A 411 5.02 -2.36 6.92
N LYS A 412 4.71 -2.27 5.64
CA LYS A 412 3.35 -2.43 5.11
C LYS A 412 3.32 -3.59 4.12
N LEU A 413 2.18 -4.24 4.00
CA LEU A 413 1.97 -5.24 2.96
C LEU A 413 1.51 -4.50 1.71
N ASN A 414 2.34 -4.50 0.67
CA ASN A 414 1.98 -3.96 -0.62
C ASN A 414 1.56 -5.11 -1.54
N VAL A 415 0.34 -5.05 -2.06
CA VAL A 415 -0.20 -6.08 -2.95
C VAL A 415 -0.28 -5.48 -4.34
N SER A 416 0.77 -5.68 -5.13
CA SER A 416 0.93 -5.05 -6.44
C SER A 416 -0.06 -5.59 -7.48
N HIS A 417 -0.47 -6.85 -7.35
CA HIS A 417 -1.23 -7.54 -8.41
C HIS A 417 -2.45 -8.33 -7.87
N TRP A 418 -3.46 -7.62 -7.37
CA TRP A 418 -4.72 -8.23 -6.93
C TRP A 418 -5.38 -9.09 -8.01
N GLY A 419 -5.38 -8.63 -9.27
CA GLY A 419 -5.95 -9.36 -10.40
C GLY A 419 -5.34 -10.75 -10.58
N ILE A 420 -4.01 -10.87 -10.46
CA ILE A 420 -3.31 -12.15 -10.59
C ILE A 420 -3.67 -13.08 -9.43
N ILE A 421 -3.75 -12.56 -8.20
CA ILE A 421 -4.19 -13.34 -7.03
C ILE A 421 -5.60 -13.90 -7.25
N HIS A 422 -6.54 -13.07 -7.70
CA HIS A 422 -7.90 -13.52 -7.99
C HIS A 422 -7.92 -14.61 -9.07
N VAL A 423 -7.18 -14.41 -10.17
CA VAL A 423 -7.09 -15.39 -11.25
C VAL A 423 -6.54 -16.71 -10.76
N ILE A 424 -5.43 -16.72 -10.01
CA ILE A 424 -4.82 -17.96 -9.50
C ILE A 424 -5.80 -18.71 -8.58
N LEU A 425 -6.43 -18.01 -7.63
CA LEU A 425 -7.33 -18.64 -6.65
C LEU A 425 -8.61 -19.18 -7.33
N ILE A 426 -9.22 -18.42 -8.24
CA ILE A 426 -10.43 -18.83 -8.97
C ILE A 426 -10.10 -19.96 -9.95
N LEU A 427 -8.98 -19.88 -10.67
CA LEU A 427 -8.54 -20.92 -11.61
C LEU A 427 -8.27 -22.22 -10.87
N THR A 428 -7.60 -22.17 -9.71
CA THR A 428 -7.35 -23.35 -8.88
C THR A 428 -8.66 -23.98 -8.42
N ALA A 429 -9.58 -23.18 -7.88
CA ALA A 429 -10.89 -23.66 -7.42
C ALA A 429 -11.74 -24.27 -8.56
N SER A 430 -11.83 -23.58 -9.68
CA SER A 430 -12.62 -24.01 -10.84
C SER A 430 -12.03 -25.25 -11.52
N LEU A 431 -10.71 -25.33 -11.69
CA LEU A 431 -10.06 -26.51 -12.27
C LEU A 431 -10.23 -27.74 -11.37
N GLN A 432 -10.08 -27.59 -10.05
CA GLN A 432 -10.34 -28.68 -9.11
C GLN A 432 -11.79 -29.16 -9.16
N LEU A 433 -12.75 -28.23 -9.20
CA LEU A 433 -14.16 -28.58 -9.30
C LEU A 433 -14.48 -29.29 -10.62
N LEU A 434 -14.00 -28.76 -11.75
CA LEU A 434 -14.22 -29.33 -13.08
C LEU A 434 -13.62 -30.74 -13.19
N LEU A 435 -12.38 -30.93 -12.74
CA LEU A 435 -11.73 -32.24 -12.72
C LEU A 435 -12.44 -33.20 -11.78
N GLY A 436 -12.88 -32.73 -10.61
CA GLY A 436 -13.60 -33.55 -9.64
C GLY A 436 -14.95 -34.04 -10.17
N VAL A 437 -15.73 -33.14 -10.76
CA VAL A 437 -17.00 -33.48 -11.41
C VAL A 437 -16.77 -34.43 -12.59
N ALA A 438 -15.77 -34.17 -13.43
CA ALA A 438 -15.43 -35.07 -14.54
C ALA A 438 -15.02 -36.47 -14.05
N ALA A 439 -14.20 -36.54 -12.99
CA ALA A 439 -13.80 -37.81 -12.38
C ALA A 439 -15.01 -38.56 -11.82
N ALA A 440 -15.92 -37.88 -11.11
CA ALA A 440 -17.15 -38.47 -10.58
C ALA A 440 -18.09 -39.00 -11.68
N LEU A 441 -18.29 -38.22 -12.76
CA LEU A 441 -19.09 -38.65 -13.90
C LEU A 441 -18.51 -39.86 -14.62
N VAL A 442 -17.17 -39.96 -14.66
CA VAL A 442 -16.46 -41.09 -15.26
C VAL A 442 -16.49 -42.32 -14.32
N ALA A 443 -16.29 -42.12 -13.03
CA ALA A 443 -16.37 -43.16 -12.00
C ALA A 443 -17.78 -43.78 -11.98
N ASN A 444 -18.84 -43.00 -12.11
CA ASN A 444 -20.22 -43.52 -12.19
C ASN A 444 -20.47 -44.48 -13.38
N ARG A 445 -19.57 -44.56 -14.37
CA ARG A 445 -19.71 -45.51 -15.49
C ARG A 445 -19.16 -46.90 -15.21
N VAL A 446 -18.41 -47.09 -14.12
CA VAL A 446 -17.68 -48.32 -13.81
C VAL A 446 -17.65 -48.48 -12.30
N VAL A 447 -18.05 -49.64 -11.78
CA VAL A 447 -17.97 -49.89 -10.34
C VAL A 447 -16.51 -49.85 -9.90
N VAL A 448 -16.17 -48.91 -9.02
CA VAL A 448 -14.81 -48.71 -8.49
C VAL A 448 -14.70 -49.42 -7.13
N PRO A 449 -13.64 -50.20 -6.87
CA PRO A 449 -13.43 -50.79 -5.54
C PRO A 449 -13.24 -49.69 -4.49
N GLU A 450 -13.62 -49.93 -3.23
CA GLU A 450 -13.65 -48.89 -2.17
C GLU A 450 -12.27 -48.30 -1.79
N GLY A 451 -11.20 -48.74 -2.45
CA GLY A 451 -9.86 -48.19 -2.33
C GLY A 451 -9.09 -48.81 -1.18
N GLY A 452 -8.09 -49.62 -1.52
CA GLY A 452 -7.20 -50.26 -0.55
C GLY A 452 -6.33 -51.32 -1.20
N ALA A 453 -5.15 -51.59 -0.63
CA ALA A 453 -4.22 -52.58 -1.20
C ALA A 453 -4.84 -54.00 -1.28
N VAL A 454 -5.73 -54.33 -0.34
CA VAL A 454 -6.40 -55.64 -0.26
C VAL A 454 -7.47 -55.78 -1.35
N GLU A 455 -8.34 -54.79 -1.50
CA GLU A 455 -9.38 -54.75 -2.54
C GLU A 455 -8.77 -54.80 -3.95
N VAL A 456 -7.72 -54.01 -4.17
CA VAL A 456 -6.96 -54.02 -5.42
C VAL A 456 -6.35 -55.41 -5.68
N ALA A 457 -5.80 -56.06 -4.65
CA ALA A 457 -5.25 -57.40 -4.75
C ALA A 457 -6.32 -58.46 -5.02
N GLN A 458 -7.54 -58.29 -4.50
CA GLN A 458 -8.68 -59.16 -4.79
C GLN A 458 -9.06 -59.10 -6.27
N VAL A 459 -9.17 -57.89 -6.84
CA VAL A 459 -9.45 -57.70 -8.28
C VAL A 459 -8.35 -58.32 -9.15
N MET A 460 -7.08 -58.23 -8.71
CA MET A 460 -5.93 -58.79 -9.42
C MET A 460 -5.72 -60.29 -9.22
N ARG A 461 -6.49 -60.95 -8.34
CA ARG A 461 -6.25 -62.35 -7.92
C ARG A 461 -6.22 -63.31 -9.10
N THR A 462 -7.14 -63.17 -10.04
CA THR A 462 -7.24 -64.02 -11.25
C THR A 462 -6.00 -63.90 -12.13
N MET A 463 -5.50 -62.68 -12.28
CA MET A 463 -4.31 -62.36 -13.05
C MET A 463 -3.02 -62.87 -12.37
N ALA A 464 -2.90 -62.69 -11.06
CA ALA A 464 -1.75 -63.15 -10.28
C ALA A 464 -1.62 -64.69 -10.23
N ILE A 465 -2.73 -65.41 -10.10
CA ILE A 465 -2.75 -66.88 -10.16
C ILE A 465 -2.30 -67.36 -11.55
N ARG A 466 -2.76 -66.68 -12.62
CA ARG A 466 -2.42 -67.05 -14.00
C ARG A 466 -0.93 -66.87 -14.29
N ASP A 467 -0.35 -65.75 -13.87
CA ASP A 467 1.08 -65.48 -14.07
C ASP A 467 1.97 -66.50 -13.35
N ARG A 468 1.59 -66.88 -12.11
CA ARG A 468 2.26 -67.98 -11.38
C ARG A 468 2.15 -69.32 -12.08
N MET A 469 1.02 -69.63 -12.71
CA MET A 469 0.86 -70.89 -13.46
C MET A 469 1.72 -70.91 -14.74
N THR A 470 1.84 -69.77 -15.44
CA THR A 470 2.70 -69.68 -16.64
C THR A 470 4.18 -69.63 -16.33
N ASN A 471 4.60 -68.99 -15.23
CA ASN A 471 6.00 -68.89 -14.83
C ASN A 471 6.45 -70.07 -13.94
N GLY A 472 5.54 -70.68 -13.18
CA GLY A 472 5.78 -71.85 -12.35
C GLY A 472 5.90 -73.16 -13.13
N ALA A 473 5.20 -73.28 -14.25
CA ALA A 473 5.34 -74.42 -15.17
C ALA A 473 6.69 -74.47 -15.91
N ALA A 474 7.52 -73.42 -15.82
CA ALA A 474 8.89 -73.44 -16.33
C ALA A 474 9.90 -74.10 -15.37
N GLY A 475 9.48 -74.43 -14.13
CA GLY A 475 10.33 -74.99 -13.08
C GLY A 475 10.29 -76.51 -12.92
N GLU A 476 9.28 -77.21 -13.44
CA GLU A 476 9.16 -78.67 -13.34
C GLU A 476 8.99 -79.29 -14.73
N LYS A 477 10.02 -80.03 -15.15
CA LYS A 477 9.96 -80.89 -16.34
C LYS A 477 8.95 -82.00 -16.09
N GLU A 478 7.85 -82.01 -16.85
CA GLU A 478 7.35 -83.24 -17.49
C GLU A 478 6.33 -82.91 -18.60
N ALA A 479 6.39 -83.73 -19.64
CA ALA A 479 5.78 -83.49 -20.94
C ALA A 479 4.27 -83.75 -20.95
N SER A 480 3.47 -82.77 -21.39
CA SER A 480 2.32 -82.97 -22.30
C SER A 480 1.53 -81.68 -22.50
N SER A 481 1.09 -81.47 -23.75
CA SER A 481 0.38 -80.31 -24.30
C SER A 481 1.21 -79.03 -24.49
N VAL A 482 1.57 -78.79 -25.75
CA VAL A 482 2.01 -77.50 -26.26
C VAL A 482 0.87 -76.50 -26.04
N VAL A 483 0.92 -75.73 -24.94
CA VAL A 483 0.12 -74.52 -24.82
C VAL A 483 0.80 -73.48 -25.71
N PRO A 484 0.16 -72.98 -26.78
CA PRO A 484 0.76 -71.92 -27.57
C PRO A 484 0.91 -70.70 -26.67
N GLN A 485 2.12 -70.12 -26.62
CA GLN A 485 2.38 -68.81 -26.00
C GLN A 485 1.62 -67.72 -26.76
N GLY A 486 0.30 -67.65 -26.58
CA GLY A 486 -0.52 -66.54 -26.99
C GLY A 486 -0.26 -65.36 -26.07
N LYS A 487 -0.18 -64.14 -26.62
CA LYS A 487 -0.13 -62.93 -25.80
C LYS A 487 -1.47 -62.78 -25.06
N SER A 488 -1.48 -62.99 -23.75
CA SER A 488 -2.66 -62.78 -22.90
C SER A 488 -2.93 -61.29 -22.74
N LEU A 489 -4.16 -60.86 -23.02
CA LEU A 489 -4.63 -59.50 -22.78
C LEU A 489 -5.74 -59.51 -21.73
N TRP A 490 -5.79 -58.48 -20.89
CA TRP A 490 -6.66 -58.40 -19.71
C TRP A 490 -7.53 -57.15 -19.76
N ILE A 491 -8.79 -57.25 -19.34
CA ILE A 491 -9.74 -56.13 -19.21
C ILE A 491 -10.41 -56.17 -17.84
N TYR A 492 -10.74 -55.00 -17.28
CA TYR A 492 -11.50 -54.91 -16.03
C TYR A 492 -13.00 -55.05 -16.29
N ARG A 493 -13.68 -55.87 -15.49
CA ARG A 493 -15.13 -56.10 -15.57
C ARG A 493 -15.77 -56.10 -14.19
N ASP A 494 -17.01 -55.66 -14.16
CA ASP A 494 -17.94 -55.75 -13.05
C ASP A 494 -19.09 -56.69 -13.42
N THR A 495 -19.34 -57.69 -12.58
CA THR A 495 -20.48 -58.61 -12.73
C THR A 495 -21.39 -58.48 -11.52
N LEU A 496 -22.68 -58.16 -11.74
CA LEU A 496 -23.66 -58.04 -10.67
C LEU A 496 -23.97 -59.44 -10.10
N VAL A 497 -23.69 -59.65 -8.82
CA VAL A 497 -23.90 -60.94 -8.13
C VAL A 497 -25.24 -60.97 -7.38
N SER A 498 -25.64 -59.85 -6.77
CA SER A 498 -26.91 -59.73 -6.05
C SER A 498 -27.62 -58.42 -6.39
N LYS A 499 -28.86 -58.52 -6.91
CA LYS A 499 -29.70 -57.36 -7.26
C LYS A 499 -30.31 -56.67 -6.05
N GLU A 500 -30.54 -57.39 -4.95
CA GLU A 500 -31.22 -56.88 -3.76
C GLU A 500 -30.27 -56.07 -2.85
N GLU A 501 -28.97 -56.38 -2.89
CA GLU A 501 -27.94 -55.72 -2.07
C GLU A 501 -26.97 -54.83 -2.88
N GLY A 502 -27.10 -54.81 -4.22
CA GLY A 502 -26.23 -54.00 -5.08
C GLY A 502 -24.77 -54.47 -5.12
N ILE A 503 -24.52 -55.76 -4.86
CA ILE A 503 -23.17 -56.33 -4.76
C ILE A 503 -22.64 -56.72 -6.14
N TYR A 504 -21.45 -56.21 -6.48
CA TYR A 504 -20.72 -56.51 -7.71
C TYR A 504 -19.47 -57.35 -7.40
N ASP A 505 -19.20 -58.36 -8.23
CA ASP A 505 -17.92 -59.06 -8.27
C ASP A 505 -17.01 -58.39 -9.30
N LEU A 506 -15.82 -57.99 -8.85
CA LEU A 506 -14.87 -57.17 -9.60
C LEU A 506 -13.65 -58.03 -9.94
N HIS A 507 -13.39 -58.24 -11.23
CA HIS A 507 -12.30 -59.12 -11.66
C HIS A 507 -11.65 -58.70 -12.98
N MET A 508 -10.45 -59.21 -13.22
CA MET A 508 -9.75 -59.08 -14.50
C MET A 508 -10.06 -60.29 -15.41
N GLU A 509 -10.58 -60.01 -16.60
CA GLU A 509 -10.96 -61.01 -17.63
C GLU A 509 -9.84 -61.17 -18.68
N GLU A 510 -9.44 -62.42 -19.00
CA GLU A 510 -8.37 -62.76 -19.97
C GLU A 510 -8.94 -63.04 -21.37
N GLN A 511 -8.36 -62.43 -22.41
CA GLN A 511 -8.58 -62.81 -23.80
C GLN A 511 -7.27 -63.30 -24.45
N ARG A 512 -7.30 -64.50 -25.04
CA ARG A 512 -6.16 -65.10 -25.75
C ARG A 512 -6.27 -64.88 -27.25
N PHE A 513 -5.21 -64.36 -27.85
CA PHE A 513 -5.04 -64.34 -29.30
C PHE A 513 -4.14 -65.50 -29.74
N GLN A 514 -4.68 -66.39 -30.57
CA GLN A 514 -3.86 -67.34 -31.35
C GLN A 514 -3.46 -66.67 -32.68
N PRO A 515 -2.17 -66.64 -33.04
CA PRO A 515 -1.77 -66.20 -34.36
C PRO A 515 -2.25 -67.22 -35.41
N LYS A 516 -3.03 -66.77 -36.41
CA LYS A 516 -3.42 -67.61 -37.55
C LYS A 516 -2.16 -68.06 -38.31
N SER A 517 -1.99 -69.37 -38.41
CA SER A 517 -0.99 -70.04 -39.26
C SER A 517 -1.25 -69.69 -40.73
N GLN A 518 -0.23 -69.17 -41.40
CA GLN A 518 -0.23 -68.85 -42.82
C GLN A 518 0.38 -70.06 -43.56
N SER A 519 -0.47 -70.94 -44.09
CA SER A 519 -0.07 -71.97 -45.06
C SER A 519 -1.26 -72.33 -45.94
N GLY A 520 -1.09 -72.15 -47.25
CA GLY A 520 -2.08 -72.45 -48.29
C GLY A 520 -1.73 -71.73 -49.59
N MET A 521 -0.81 -72.32 -50.36
CA MET A 521 -0.50 -71.92 -51.74
C MET A 521 -1.59 -72.41 -52.71
N MET A 522 -1.81 -71.57 -53.73
CA MET A 522 -2.23 -71.83 -55.12
C MET A 522 -3.45 -72.73 -55.40
N GLU A 523 -4.48 -72.15 -56.03
CA GLU A 523 -4.83 -72.51 -57.42
C GLU A 523 -5.61 -71.37 -58.10
N MET A 524 -5.41 -71.30 -59.42
CA MET A 524 -5.81 -70.28 -60.36
C MET A 524 -6.97 -70.84 -61.19
N ASP A 525 -8.06 -70.09 -61.40
CA ASP A 525 -8.87 -70.32 -62.60
C ASP A 525 -9.65 -69.08 -63.08
N GLN A 526 -9.71 -68.96 -64.40
CA GLN A 526 -10.24 -67.88 -65.23
C GLN A 526 -11.75 -68.02 -65.48
N GLN A 527 -12.42 -66.86 -65.61
CA GLN A 527 -13.66 -66.53 -66.38
C GLN A 527 -14.56 -65.65 -65.50
N GLY A 528 -15.15 -64.53 -65.92
CA GLY A 528 -15.29 -63.89 -67.22
C GLY A 528 -16.45 -62.87 -67.12
N SER A 529 -16.44 -61.90 -68.03
CA SER A 529 -17.55 -61.01 -68.43
C SER A 529 -17.70 -59.62 -67.78
N ARG A 530 -17.30 -58.65 -68.60
CA ARG A 530 -17.78 -57.26 -68.77
C ARG A 530 -19.31 -57.08 -68.73
N SER A 531 -19.72 -55.94 -68.20
CA SER A 531 -20.57 -54.89 -68.80
C SER A 531 -20.69 -53.75 -67.75
N GLY A 532 -20.76 -52.46 -68.02
CA GLY A 532 -21.03 -51.70 -69.23
C GLY A 532 -21.97 -50.54 -68.87
N GLU A 533 -21.56 -49.31 -69.22
CA GLU A 533 -22.39 -48.15 -69.56
C GLU A 533 -23.07 -47.25 -68.50
N THR A 534 -22.40 -46.11 -68.30
CA THR A 534 -22.82 -44.70 -68.45
C THR A 534 -24.22 -44.28 -68.95
N THR A 535 -24.69 -43.17 -68.32
CA THR A 535 -25.46 -41.99 -68.83
C THR A 535 -26.99 -42.05 -69.06
N PRO A 536 -27.73 -40.92 -69.17
CA PRO A 536 -27.48 -39.52 -68.73
C PRO A 536 -28.72 -38.77 -68.12
N THR A 537 -28.47 -37.52 -67.70
CA THR A 537 -29.34 -36.30 -67.76
C THR A 537 -30.70 -36.27 -67.04
N GLN A 538 -30.81 -35.34 -66.08
CA GLN A 538 -31.45 -34.04 -66.31
C GLN A 538 -30.83 -32.96 -65.42
#